data_AF-A0A2H5ASP9-F1
#
_entry.id   AF-A0A2H5ASP9-F1
#
_cell.length_a   1.000
_cell.length_b   1.000
_cell.length_c   1.000
_cell.angle_alpha   90.00
_cell.angle_beta   90.00
_cell.angle_gamma   90.00
#
_symmetry.space_group_name_H-M   'P 1'
#
loop_
_entity.id
_entity.type
_entity.pdbx_description
1 polymer ?
#
loop_
_entity_poly.entity_id
_entity_poly.type
_entity_poly.pdbx_seq_one_letter_code
_entity_poly.pdbx_strand_id
1 'polypeptide(L)'
;MLGFIRTDHEALVDALGDPQRTVPAYRELLKRGRLALTAIRAGLAHELPAVREGCCRLLDHLVDTESMDLLLGMTEDPDARVRVAAFHALACDRCKDDACAPGADRVLPAALHHLAEDPEPLVRAMAAELVGKFVHTDPRALPALLTSHTTDPSPAVRKKSGWYTPGGPIHTRTAPTH
;
A
#
# COMPACT_ATOMS: atom_id res chain seq x y z
N MET A 1 -8.45 -6.27 30.93
CA MET A 1 -8.95 -7.16 29.88
C MET A 1 -10.15 -6.46 29.26
N LEU A 2 -9.94 -5.59 28.26
CA LEU A 2 -11.04 -4.89 27.61
C LEU A 2 -11.82 -5.92 26.79
N GLY A 3 -13.10 -6.10 27.15
CA GLY A 3 -13.94 -7.19 26.70
C GLY A 3 -14.39 -7.03 25.26
N PHE A 4 -13.68 -7.66 24.32
CA PHE A 4 -14.13 -7.86 22.94
C PHE A 4 -14.78 -9.24 22.71
N ILE A 5 -15.08 -9.99 23.78
CA ILE A 5 -15.60 -11.37 23.69
C ILE A 5 -16.98 -11.42 22.99
N ARG A 6 -17.71 -10.29 22.90
CA ARG A 6 -19.02 -10.17 22.23
C ARG A 6 -19.08 -9.11 21.12
N THR A 7 -17.96 -8.47 20.79
CA THR A 7 -17.94 -7.43 19.74
C THR A 7 -17.86 -8.12 18.38
N ASP A 8 -18.80 -7.82 17.48
CA ASP A 8 -18.76 -8.29 16.10
C ASP A 8 -17.61 -7.63 15.32
N HIS A 9 -17.40 -8.05 14.07
CA HIS A 9 -16.25 -7.56 13.30
C HIS A 9 -16.46 -6.11 12.87
N GLU A 10 -17.71 -5.72 12.62
CA GLU A 10 -18.16 -4.40 12.22
C GLU A 10 -17.83 -3.38 13.31
N ALA A 11 -18.22 -3.65 14.56
CA ALA A 11 -17.91 -2.74 15.67
C ALA A 11 -16.40 -2.66 15.98
N LEU A 12 -15.63 -3.71 15.68
CA LEU A 12 -14.17 -3.63 15.73
C LEU A 12 -13.59 -2.76 14.62
N VAL A 13 -14.15 -2.82 13.40
CA VAL A 13 -13.76 -1.96 12.28
C VAL A 13 -14.08 -0.51 12.59
N ASP A 14 -15.28 -0.20 13.09
CA ASP A 14 -15.65 1.16 13.51
C ASP A 14 -14.69 1.71 14.58
N ALA A 15 -14.26 0.85 15.51
CA ALA A 15 -13.33 1.20 16.58
C ALA A 15 -11.91 1.56 16.07
N LEU A 16 -11.57 1.27 14.80
CA LEU A 16 -10.32 1.75 14.19
C LEU A 16 -10.28 3.29 14.08
N GLY A 17 -11.44 3.93 13.96
CA GLY A 17 -11.59 5.39 13.89
C GLY A 17 -11.47 6.09 15.24
N ASP A 18 -11.46 5.35 16.35
CA ASP A 18 -11.33 5.88 17.70
C ASP A 18 -9.88 5.74 18.20
N PRO A 19 -9.15 6.84 18.46
CA PRO A 19 -7.76 6.77 18.92
C PRO A 19 -7.54 5.94 20.20
N GLN A 20 -8.53 5.84 21.09
CA GLN A 20 -8.43 5.06 22.32
C GLN A 20 -8.66 3.56 22.08
N ARG A 21 -9.41 3.21 21.04
CA ARG A 21 -9.79 1.82 20.73
C ARG A 21 -9.08 1.24 19.51
N THR A 22 -8.39 2.06 18.71
CA THR A 22 -7.78 1.66 17.44
C THR A 22 -6.77 0.52 17.60
N VAL A 23 -5.82 0.63 18.54
CA VAL A 23 -4.79 -0.38 18.76
C VAL A 23 -5.36 -1.74 19.22
N PRO A 24 -6.21 -1.81 20.26
CA PRO A 24 -6.78 -3.09 20.65
C PRO A 24 -7.74 -3.67 19.60
N ALA A 25 -8.51 -2.83 18.89
CA ALA A 25 -9.38 -3.29 17.81
C ALA A 25 -8.59 -3.89 16.65
N TYR A 26 -7.54 -3.20 16.21
CA TYR A 26 -6.63 -3.67 15.17
C TYR A 26 -6.00 -5.02 15.51
N ARG A 27 -5.51 -5.19 16.74
CA ARG A 27 -4.92 -6.46 17.22
C ARG A 27 -5.94 -7.59 17.25
N GLU A 28 -7.16 -7.31 17.68
CA GLU A 28 -8.22 -8.32 17.72
C GLU A 28 -8.66 -8.71 16.30
N LEU A 29 -8.79 -7.75 15.36
CA LEU A 29 -9.08 -8.04 13.95
C LEU A 29 -7.98 -8.92 13.31
N LEU A 30 -6.70 -8.62 13.56
CA LEU A 30 -5.60 -9.48 13.12
C LEU A 30 -5.69 -10.90 13.70
N LYS A 31 -6.01 -11.02 14.99
CA LYS A 31 -6.16 -12.32 15.66
C LYS A 31 -7.31 -13.14 15.06
N ARG A 32 -8.42 -12.48 14.68
CA ARG A 32 -9.56 -13.12 14.02
C ARG A 32 -9.27 -13.50 12.57
N GLY A 33 -8.33 -12.79 11.93
CA GLY A 33 -7.77 -13.14 10.64
C GLY A 33 -8.85 -13.25 9.55
N ARG A 34 -8.87 -14.39 8.86
CA ARG A 34 -9.80 -14.63 7.74
C ARG A 34 -11.27 -14.43 8.10
N LEU A 35 -11.65 -14.67 9.36
CA LEU A 35 -13.04 -14.50 9.81
C LEU A 35 -13.51 -13.04 9.78
N ALA A 36 -12.58 -12.08 9.87
CA ALA A 36 -12.89 -10.66 9.86
C ALA A 36 -12.81 -10.01 8.47
N LEU A 37 -12.37 -10.74 7.43
CA LEU A 37 -12.09 -10.16 6.11
C LEU A 37 -13.30 -9.47 5.50
N THR A 38 -14.50 -10.05 5.60
CA THR A 38 -15.72 -9.42 5.07
C THR A 38 -15.94 -8.03 5.65
N ALA A 39 -15.82 -7.88 6.98
CA ALA A 39 -15.99 -6.58 7.64
C ALA A 39 -14.84 -5.62 7.32
N ILE A 40 -13.60 -6.11 7.28
CA ILE A 40 -12.43 -5.29 6.94
C ILE A 40 -12.54 -4.74 5.50
N ARG A 41 -12.98 -5.58 4.54
CA ARG A 41 -13.23 -5.17 3.15
C ARG A 41 -14.34 -4.12 3.10
N ALA A 42 -15.44 -4.32 3.83
CA ALA A 42 -16.52 -3.33 3.92
C ALA A 42 -16.04 -2.00 4.52
N GLY A 43 -15.12 -2.05 5.49
CA GLY A 43 -14.52 -0.88 6.14
C GLY A 43 -13.70 0.03 5.21
N LEU A 44 -13.32 -0.43 4.01
CA LEU A 44 -12.71 0.42 2.99
C LEU A 44 -13.67 1.50 2.44
N ALA A 45 -14.99 1.32 2.60
CA ALA A 45 -15.99 2.32 2.23
C ALA A 45 -16.40 3.23 3.40
N HIS A 46 -15.75 3.13 4.56
CA HIS A 46 -16.15 3.85 5.76
C HIS A 46 -15.91 5.37 5.63
N GLU A 47 -16.78 6.19 6.23
CA GLU A 47 -16.70 7.66 6.15
C GLU A 47 -15.40 8.22 6.75
N LEU A 48 -14.96 7.64 7.87
CA LEU A 48 -13.74 8.03 8.56
C LEU A 48 -12.48 7.51 7.84
N PRO A 49 -11.53 8.37 7.43
CA PRO A 49 -10.29 7.95 6.77
C PRO A 49 -9.42 7.06 7.66
N ALA A 50 -9.45 7.26 8.98
CA ALA A 50 -8.71 6.42 9.92
C ALA A 50 -9.17 4.94 9.89
N VAL A 51 -10.47 4.69 9.67
CA VAL A 51 -10.99 3.33 9.50
C VAL A 51 -10.51 2.74 8.19
N ARG A 52 -10.59 3.50 7.08
CA ARG A 52 -10.13 3.06 5.76
C ARG A 52 -8.62 2.75 5.75
N GLU A 53 -7.80 3.62 6.35
CA GLU A 53 -6.35 3.43 6.55
C GLU A 53 -6.08 2.14 7.35
N GLY A 54 -6.79 1.95 8.45
CA GLY A 54 -6.67 0.75 9.28
C GLY A 54 -7.02 -0.52 8.52
N CYS A 55 -8.08 -0.49 7.72
CA CYS A 55 -8.51 -1.61 6.88
C CYS A 55 -7.47 -1.93 5.79
N CYS A 56 -6.91 -0.93 5.10
CA CYS A 56 -5.82 -1.16 4.13
C CYS A 56 -4.64 -1.90 4.77
N ARG A 57 -4.21 -1.46 5.96
CA ARG A 57 -3.11 -2.12 6.69
C ARG A 57 -3.45 -3.53 7.18
N LEU A 58 -4.70 -3.77 7.56
CA LEU A 58 -5.13 -5.12 7.95
C LEU A 58 -5.10 -6.07 6.75
N LEU A 59 -5.56 -5.63 5.59
CA LEU A 59 -5.55 -6.45 4.37
C LEU A 59 -4.13 -6.78 3.90
N ASP A 60 -3.19 -5.84 4.04
CA ASP A 60 -1.76 -6.09 3.83
C ASP A 60 -1.22 -7.17 4.77
N HIS A 61 -1.45 -7.04 6.08
CA HIS A 61 -0.97 -8.02 7.06
C HIS A 61 -1.63 -9.39 6.94
N LEU A 62 -2.89 -9.45 6.52
CA LEU A 62 -3.64 -10.69 6.31
C LEU A 62 -3.36 -11.32 4.94
N VAL A 63 -2.58 -10.64 4.08
CA VAL A 63 -2.22 -11.09 2.73
C VAL A 63 -3.46 -11.47 1.91
N ASP A 64 -4.46 -10.60 1.96
CA ASP A 64 -5.75 -10.86 1.32
C ASP A 64 -5.75 -10.46 -0.15
N THR A 65 -5.37 -11.40 -1.02
CA THR A 65 -5.22 -11.18 -2.47
C THR A 65 -6.56 -10.93 -3.18
N GLU A 66 -7.67 -11.35 -2.60
CA GLU A 66 -9.01 -11.03 -3.12
C GLU A 66 -9.38 -9.55 -2.97
N SER A 67 -8.66 -8.79 -2.14
CA SER A 67 -8.90 -7.35 -1.92
C SER A 67 -8.09 -6.44 -2.84
N MET A 68 -7.38 -6.98 -3.81
CA MET A 68 -6.47 -6.19 -4.65
C MET A 68 -7.19 -5.07 -5.41
N ASP A 69 -8.37 -5.33 -5.96
CA ASP A 69 -9.15 -4.32 -6.68
C ASP A 69 -9.68 -3.22 -5.74
N LEU A 70 -9.99 -3.60 -4.50
CA LEU A 70 -10.37 -2.64 -3.47
C LEU A 70 -9.18 -1.76 -3.07
N LEU A 71 -8.00 -2.35 -2.84
CA LEU A 71 -6.76 -1.62 -2.52
C LEU A 71 -6.31 -0.70 -3.67
N LEU A 72 -6.51 -1.12 -4.92
CA LEU A 72 -6.33 -0.25 -6.09
C LEU A 72 -7.26 0.95 -6.04
N GLY A 73 -8.55 0.77 -5.71
CA GLY A 73 -9.47 1.89 -5.50
C GLY A 73 -9.01 2.85 -4.41
N MET A 74 -8.36 2.34 -3.36
CA MET A 74 -7.83 3.16 -2.27
C MET A 74 -6.60 4.00 -2.64
N THR A 75 -5.96 3.80 -3.81
CA THR A 75 -4.93 4.72 -4.27
C THR A 75 -5.50 6.08 -4.64
N GLU A 76 -6.79 6.17 -4.96
CA GLU A 76 -7.49 7.41 -5.30
C GLU A 76 -8.17 8.07 -4.09
N ASP A 77 -7.91 7.57 -2.87
CA ASP A 77 -8.56 8.12 -1.67
C ASP A 77 -8.21 9.60 -1.46
N PRO A 78 -9.17 10.46 -1.08
CA PRO A 78 -8.88 11.87 -0.80
C PRO A 78 -7.86 12.05 0.33
N ASP A 79 -7.81 11.13 1.30
CA ASP A 79 -6.87 11.17 2.41
C ASP A 79 -5.52 10.51 2.04
N ALA A 80 -4.45 11.28 2.16
CA ALA A 80 -3.12 10.81 1.77
C ALA A 80 -2.61 9.65 2.63
N ARG A 81 -3.05 9.52 3.89
CA ARG A 81 -2.65 8.39 4.76
C ARG A 81 -3.27 7.09 4.27
N VAL A 82 -4.47 7.16 3.71
CA VAL A 82 -5.14 6.01 3.08
C VAL A 82 -4.41 5.62 1.80
N ARG A 83 -4.07 6.59 0.93
CA ARG A 83 -3.26 6.33 -0.27
C ARG A 83 -1.92 5.68 0.05
N VAL A 84 -1.22 6.18 1.09
CA VAL A 84 0.03 5.57 1.58
C VAL A 84 -0.17 4.12 2.02
N ALA A 85 -1.23 3.83 2.77
CA ALA A 85 -1.53 2.47 3.21
C ALA A 85 -1.89 1.54 2.03
N ALA A 86 -2.60 2.04 1.03
CA ALA A 86 -2.92 1.32 -0.19
C ALA A 86 -1.66 0.96 -0.98
N PHE A 87 -0.77 1.94 -1.25
CA PHE A 87 0.49 1.66 -1.93
C PHE A 87 1.41 0.72 -1.15
N HIS A 88 1.42 0.82 0.19
CA HIS A 88 2.16 -0.13 1.02
C HIS A 88 1.66 -1.56 0.82
N ALA A 89 0.35 -1.76 0.86
CA ALA A 89 -0.28 -3.07 0.65
C ALA A 89 0.01 -3.63 -0.75
N LEU A 90 -0.09 -2.79 -1.78
CA LEU A 90 0.17 -3.17 -3.17
C LEU A 90 1.65 -3.44 -3.45
N ALA A 91 2.56 -2.79 -2.72
CA ALA A 91 4.00 -3.00 -2.84
C ALA A 91 4.52 -4.21 -2.04
N CYS A 92 3.67 -4.88 -1.25
CA CYS A 92 4.10 -5.93 -0.33
C CYS A 92 4.84 -7.08 -1.04
N ASP A 93 6.03 -7.42 -0.53
CA ASP A 93 6.93 -8.45 -1.05
C ASP A 93 6.56 -9.88 -0.61
N ARG A 94 5.48 -10.05 0.17
CA ARG A 94 5.04 -11.38 0.65
C ARG A 94 4.31 -12.18 -0.41
N CYS A 95 3.85 -11.55 -1.49
CA CYS A 95 3.19 -12.21 -2.62
C CYS A 95 4.18 -12.79 -3.65
N LYS A 96 5.27 -13.43 -3.19
CA LYS A 96 6.37 -13.94 -4.03
C LYS A 96 6.06 -15.22 -4.81
N ASP A 97 4.94 -15.86 -4.57
CA ASP A 97 4.50 -16.93 -5.46
C ASP A 97 3.91 -16.26 -6.70
N ASP A 98 4.46 -16.55 -7.88
CA ASP A 98 4.14 -15.97 -9.20
C ASP A 98 2.64 -15.95 -9.57
N ALA A 99 1.79 -16.58 -8.76
CA ALA A 99 0.34 -16.55 -8.86
C ALA A 99 -0.33 -15.32 -8.21
N CYS A 100 0.37 -14.53 -7.38
CA CYS A 100 -0.23 -13.53 -6.49
C CYS A 100 0.20 -12.08 -6.71
N ALA A 101 1.15 -11.79 -7.59
CA ALA A 101 1.44 -10.42 -7.94
C ALA A 101 0.35 -9.91 -8.91
N PRO A 102 -0.28 -8.75 -8.67
CA PRO A 102 -1.05 -8.09 -9.73
C PRO A 102 -0.13 -7.96 -10.93
N GLY A 103 -0.58 -8.41 -12.10
CA GLY A 103 0.14 -8.13 -13.33
C GLY A 103 0.49 -6.65 -13.38
N ALA A 104 1.70 -6.31 -13.83
CA ALA A 104 2.19 -4.93 -13.89
C ALA A 104 1.14 -3.98 -14.49
N ASP A 105 0.37 -4.47 -15.47
CA ASP A 105 -0.73 -3.76 -16.13
C ASP A 105 -1.80 -3.18 -15.19
N ARG A 106 -2.05 -3.78 -14.02
CA ARG A 106 -3.10 -3.31 -13.10
C ARG A 106 -2.60 -2.26 -12.12
N VAL A 107 -1.42 -2.46 -11.54
CA VAL A 107 -0.89 -1.60 -10.46
C VAL A 107 0.03 -0.49 -10.94
N LEU A 108 0.77 -0.73 -12.03
CA LEU A 108 1.76 0.22 -12.51
C LEU A 108 1.14 1.54 -13.00
N PRO A 109 -0.03 1.57 -13.69
CA PRO A 109 -0.63 2.84 -14.10
C PRO A 109 -0.91 3.80 -12.94
N ALA A 110 -1.53 3.31 -11.85
CA ALA A 110 -1.78 4.10 -10.65
C ALA A 110 -0.46 4.56 -10.00
N ALA A 111 0.52 3.66 -9.88
CA ALA A 111 1.82 3.99 -9.31
C ALA A 111 2.57 5.06 -10.13
N LEU A 112 2.54 4.99 -11.46
CA LEU A 112 3.14 6.00 -12.33
C LEU A 112 2.44 7.35 -12.20
N HIS A 113 1.11 7.37 -12.17
CA HIS A 113 0.33 8.60 -12.00
C HIS A 113 0.65 9.29 -10.67
N HIS A 114 0.56 8.57 -9.55
CA HIS A 114 0.83 9.15 -8.24
C HIS A 114 2.31 9.51 -8.05
N LEU A 115 3.26 8.77 -8.62
CA LEU A 115 4.67 9.14 -8.59
C LEU A 115 4.92 10.49 -9.27
N ALA A 116 4.19 10.79 -10.34
CA ALA A 116 4.36 12.02 -11.11
C ALA A 116 3.59 13.21 -10.50
N GLU A 117 2.39 12.98 -9.98
CA GLU A 117 1.41 14.06 -9.75
C GLU A 117 0.86 14.14 -8.32
N ASP A 118 1.09 13.15 -7.44
CA ASP A 118 0.48 13.20 -6.11
C ASP A 118 1.01 14.41 -5.32
N PRO A 119 0.14 15.23 -4.72
CA PRO A 119 0.58 16.40 -3.95
C PRO A 119 1.41 16.02 -2.73
N GLU A 120 1.16 14.86 -2.12
CA GLU A 120 1.81 14.42 -0.89
C GLU A 120 3.13 13.67 -1.20
N PRO A 121 4.30 14.20 -0.75
CA PRO A 121 5.59 13.56 -1.00
C PRO A 121 5.68 12.13 -0.49
N LEU A 122 5.01 11.80 0.62
CA LEU A 122 5.03 10.43 1.13
C LEU A 122 4.30 9.47 0.19
N VAL A 123 3.20 9.88 -0.45
CA VAL A 123 2.51 9.06 -1.44
C VAL A 123 3.41 8.85 -2.66
N ARG A 124 4.07 9.89 -3.16
CA ARG A 124 5.04 9.77 -4.27
C ARG A 124 6.19 8.81 -3.93
N ALA A 125 6.69 8.84 -2.70
CA ALA A 125 7.74 7.91 -2.26
C ALA A 125 7.26 6.44 -2.21
N MET A 126 6.01 6.20 -1.80
CA MET A 126 5.40 4.86 -1.82
C MET A 126 5.13 4.39 -3.25
N ALA A 127 4.66 5.28 -4.12
CA ALA A 127 4.48 5.01 -5.54
C ALA A 127 5.81 4.64 -6.21
N ALA A 128 6.90 5.35 -5.90
CA ALA A 128 8.25 5.03 -6.38
C ALA A 128 8.69 3.61 -5.98
N GLU A 129 8.34 3.16 -4.78
CA GLU A 129 8.65 1.80 -4.33
C GLU A 129 7.89 0.75 -5.15
N LEU A 130 6.60 0.96 -5.41
CA LEU A 130 5.79 0.07 -6.25
C LEU A 130 6.29 0.05 -7.70
N VAL A 131 6.58 1.23 -8.30
CA VAL A 131 7.18 1.32 -9.65
C VAL A 131 8.53 0.59 -9.68
N GLY A 132 9.33 0.71 -8.62
CA GLY A 132 10.62 0.04 -8.47
C GLY A 132 10.57 -1.49 -8.58
N LYS A 133 9.43 -2.11 -8.27
CA LYS A 133 9.24 -3.57 -8.45
C LYS A 133 9.24 -4.00 -9.92
N PHE A 134 8.92 -3.08 -10.82
CA PHE A 134 8.81 -3.32 -12.26
C PHE A 134 9.98 -2.73 -13.05
N VAL A 135 11.03 -2.22 -12.38
CA VAL A 135 12.13 -1.50 -13.05
C VAL A 135 12.89 -2.34 -14.08
N HIS A 136 12.93 -3.66 -13.90
CA HIS A 136 13.62 -4.61 -14.79
C HIS A 136 12.67 -5.32 -15.76
N THR A 137 11.36 -5.12 -15.65
CA THR A 137 10.33 -5.89 -16.37
C THR A 137 9.36 -5.04 -17.17
N ASP A 138 9.16 -3.76 -16.82
CA ASP A 138 8.32 -2.81 -17.56
C ASP A 138 9.14 -1.59 -18.03
N PRO A 139 9.14 -1.25 -19.34
CA PRO A 139 9.95 -0.17 -19.88
C PRO A 139 9.54 1.22 -19.39
N ARG A 140 8.35 1.40 -18.80
CA ARG A 140 7.88 2.68 -18.26
C ARG A 140 8.45 2.98 -16.87
N ALA A 141 8.83 1.96 -16.12
CA ALA A 141 9.21 2.10 -14.72
C ALA A 141 10.53 2.87 -14.54
N LEU A 142 11.57 2.50 -15.27
CA LEU A 142 12.89 3.15 -15.14
C LEU A 142 12.86 4.64 -15.53
N PRO A 143 12.28 5.06 -16.67
CA PRO A 143 12.18 6.48 -17.00
C PRO A 143 11.45 7.30 -15.92
N ALA A 144 10.33 6.79 -15.39
CA ALA A 144 9.58 7.49 -14.35
C ALA A 144 10.40 7.66 -13.05
N LEU A 145 11.16 6.64 -12.64
CA LEU A 145 12.04 6.70 -11.49
C LEU A 145 13.20 7.67 -11.69
N LEU A 146 13.79 7.73 -12.90
CA LEU A 146 14.83 8.69 -13.24
C LEU A 146 14.31 10.14 -13.22
N THR A 147 13.12 10.39 -13.77
CA THR A 147 12.46 11.70 -13.70
C THR A 147 12.22 12.08 -12.24
N SER A 148 11.57 11.22 -11.46
CA SER A 148 11.33 11.48 -10.03
C SER A 148 12.64 11.70 -9.25
N HIS A 149 13.69 10.92 -9.53
CA HIS A 149 15.00 11.07 -8.89
C HIS A 149 15.63 12.45 -9.15
N THR A 150 15.42 13.01 -10.34
CA THR A 150 16.08 14.25 -10.78
C THR A 150 15.25 15.50 -10.49
N THR A 151 13.93 15.43 -10.62
CA THR A 151 13.06 16.63 -10.62
C THR A 151 12.06 16.69 -9.47
N ASP A 152 11.90 15.64 -8.64
CA ASP A 152 10.91 15.71 -7.56
C ASP A 152 11.24 16.85 -6.57
N PRO A 153 10.26 17.68 -6.16
CA PRO A 153 10.49 18.76 -5.20
C PRO A 153 11.07 18.28 -3.86
N SER A 154 10.68 17.08 -3.41
CA SER A 154 11.08 16.51 -2.14
C SER A 154 12.43 15.77 -2.24
N PRO A 155 13.45 16.17 -1.46
CA PRO A 155 14.72 15.44 -1.41
C PRO A 155 14.56 13.97 -0.96
N ALA A 156 13.57 13.68 -0.12
CA ALA A 156 13.29 12.34 0.34
C ALA A 156 12.78 11.43 -0.80
N VAL A 157 11.90 11.96 -1.66
CA VAL A 157 11.40 11.24 -2.83
C VAL A 157 12.54 11.04 -3.82
N ARG A 158 13.33 12.08 -4.13
CA ARG A 158 14.51 11.93 -4.99
C ARG A 158 15.43 10.82 -4.50
N LYS A 159 15.76 10.81 -3.20
CA LYS A 159 16.59 9.77 -2.59
C LYS A 159 15.98 8.37 -2.74
N LYS A 160 14.68 8.22 -2.44
CA LYS A 160 13.94 6.94 -2.55
C LYS A 160 13.95 6.43 -3.99
N SER A 161 13.58 7.27 -4.97
CA SER A 161 13.58 6.92 -6.40
C SER A 161 14.97 6.50 -6.86
N GLY A 162 16.02 7.19 -6.40
CA GLY A 162 17.41 6.86 -6.68
C GLY A 162 17.87 5.48 -6.18
N TRP A 163 17.16 4.86 -5.23
CA TRP A 163 17.46 3.48 -4.83
C TRP A 163 17.13 2.46 -5.93
N TYR A 164 16.17 2.80 -6.78
CA TYR A 164 15.66 1.95 -7.85
C TYR A 164 16.19 2.34 -9.24
N THR A 165 17.07 3.33 -9.37
CA THR A 165 17.75 3.66 -10.63
C THR A 165 19.16 3.03 -10.70
N PRO A 166 19.82 2.96 -11.88
CA PRO A 166 21.19 2.47 -12.00
C PRO A 166 22.16 3.11 -11.00
N GLY A 167 22.99 2.28 -10.34
CA GLY A 167 23.87 2.70 -9.24
C GLY A 167 23.18 2.75 -7.87
N GLY A 168 21.85 2.65 -7.82
CA GLY A 168 21.07 2.54 -6.59
C GLY A 168 21.22 1.16 -5.92
N PRO A 169 21.19 1.10 -4.57
CA PRO A 169 21.37 -0.15 -3.83
C PRO A 169 20.30 -1.20 -4.11
N ILE A 170 19.04 -0.80 -4.37
CA ILE A 170 17.96 -1.76 -4.64
C ILE A 170 18.04 -2.22 -6.10
N HIS A 171 18.16 -1.30 -7.06
CA HIS A 171 18.31 -1.63 -8.48
C HIS A 171 19.44 -2.64 -8.72
N THR A 172 20.61 -2.41 -8.10
CA THR A 172 21.77 -3.30 -8.23
C THR A 172 21.49 -4.68 -7.64
N ARG A 173 20.84 -4.73 -6.47
CA ARG A 173 20.52 -5.98 -5.77
C ARG A 173 19.44 -6.80 -6.47
N THR A 174 18.51 -6.16 -7.16
CA THR A 174 17.38 -6.82 -7.83
C THR A 174 17.62 -7.06 -9.32
N ALA A 175 18.79 -6.69 -9.85
CA ALA A 175 19.14 -6.91 -11.25
C ALA A 175 19.07 -8.41 -11.60
N PRO A 176 18.48 -8.79 -12.76
CA PRO A 176 18.46 -10.17 -13.21
C PRO A 176 19.89 -10.72 -13.34
N THR A 177 20.13 -11.90 -12.78
CA THR A 177 21.36 -12.64 -13.06
C THR A 177 21.25 -13.22 -14.46
N HIS A 178 22.15 -12.79 -15.36
CA HIS A 178 22.31 -13.34 -16.71
C HIS A 178 22.81 -14.79 -16.70
#